data_AF-A0A930HMD1-F1
#
_entry.id   AF-A0A930HMD1-F1
#
_cell.length_a   1.000
_cell.length_b   1.000
_cell.length_c   1.000
_cell.angle_alpha   90.00
_cell.angle_beta   90.00
_cell.angle_gamma   90.00
#
_symmetry.space_group_name_H-M   'P 1'
#
loop_
_entity.id
_entity.type
_entity.pdbx_description
1 polymer ?
#
loop_
_entity_poly.entity_id
_entity_poly.type
_entity_poly.pdbx_seq_one_letter_code
_entity_poly.pdbx_strand_id
1 'polypeptide(L)'
;MPKSYLLELIRQVLSEKDSPVSALLLSCKRIATIRADVENLWWIEYELHDGDVLKDIANQFMWSFDKKKFDELETLYTKIWTDERQINQYEVSNGKLIIKDNTLAFSVGGIESRKHSLAIKIASLSKASDDKIPETNHTENNDAQVRNVLNNSIEEIDCILNRIKTRAIDYLIANEVELMRGNSLSRYYESNKKFVISTLSSIDEQFKEELNNIDVHLYSGSANNLSEALWNIRKVLCHYANVVCPISDETIDADGRKRKAKSSVCLNHIISALYQKVDKQISIELLDIGVTELWNKVEKLNALGIKGVRTKVTEDEAFQCVSQLYVLLGQMIRIFN
;
A
#
# COMPACT_ATOMS: atom_id res chain seq x y z
N MET A 1 -1.21 -11.70 6.27
CA MET A 1 -2.12 -12.13 5.17
C MET A 1 -1.40 -12.00 3.84
N PRO A 2 -1.59 -12.92 2.89
CA PRO A 2 -0.95 -12.81 1.58
C PRO A 2 -1.51 -11.60 0.83
N LYS A 3 -0.64 -10.69 0.37
CA LYS A 3 -1.00 -9.46 -0.38
C LYS A 3 -1.85 -9.72 -1.62
N SER A 4 -1.84 -10.95 -2.17
CA SER A 4 -2.71 -11.39 -3.26
C SER A 4 -4.20 -11.35 -2.90
N TYR A 5 -4.55 -11.79 -1.69
CA TYR A 5 -5.92 -11.81 -1.20
C TYR A 5 -6.53 -10.42 -1.12
N LEU A 6 -5.75 -9.44 -0.65
CA LEU A 6 -6.21 -8.06 -0.52
C LEU A 6 -6.44 -7.40 -1.89
N LEU A 7 -5.57 -7.69 -2.86
CA LEU A 7 -5.72 -7.20 -4.22
C LEU A 7 -6.95 -7.81 -4.93
N GLU A 8 -7.19 -9.11 -4.74
CA GLU A 8 -8.40 -9.78 -5.25
C GLU A 8 -9.67 -9.19 -4.63
N LEU A 9 -9.66 -8.95 -3.32
CA LEU A 9 -10.78 -8.32 -2.62
C LEU A 9 -11.08 -6.92 -3.16
N ILE A 10 -10.05 -6.08 -3.35
CA ILE A 10 -10.23 -4.71 -3.89
C ILE A 10 -10.82 -4.77 -5.31
N ARG A 11 -10.32 -5.68 -6.17
CA ARG A 11 -10.82 -5.83 -7.54
C ARG A 11 -12.25 -6.33 -7.60
N GLN A 12 -12.61 -7.25 -6.71
CA GLN A 12 -13.99 -7.71 -6.59
C GLN A 12 -14.92 -6.54 -6.23
N VAL A 13 -14.55 -5.75 -5.22
CA VAL A 13 -15.34 -4.60 -4.78
C VAL A 13 -15.46 -3.53 -5.89
N LEU A 14 -14.38 -3.27 -6.64
CA LEU A 14 -14.40 -2.36 -7.79
C LEU A 14 -15.27 -2.88 -8.94
N SER A 15 -15.36 -4.21 -9.14
CA SER A 15 -16.25 -4.81 -10.12
C SER A 15 -17.73 -4.69 -9.74
N GLU A 16 -18.03 -4.60 -8.44
CA GLU A 16 -19.36 -4.46 -7.86
C GLU A 16 -19.73 -2.99 -7.57
N LYS A 17 -19.10 -2.02 -8.27
CA LYS A 17 -19.27 -0.57 -8.04
C LYS A 17 -20.71 -0.04 -8.13
N ASP A 18 -21.63 -0.79 -8.73
CA ASP A 18 -23.04 -0.42 -8.85
C ASP A 18 -23.88 -0.81 -7.62
N SER A 19 -23.26 -1.45 -6.63
CA SER A 19 -23.86 -1.75 -5.33
C SER A 19 -24.23 -0.49 -4.54
N PRO A 20 -25.13 -0.61 -3.54
CA PRO A 20 -25.39 0.47 -2.58
C PRO A 20 -24.10 1.03 -1.98
N VAL A 21 -24.07 2.34 -1.76
CA VAL A 21 -22.92 3.06 -1.19
C VAL A 21 -22.59 2.54 0.21
N SER A 22 -23.61 2.16 0.98
CA SER A 22 -23.43 1.52 2.30
C SER A 22 -22.64 0.20 2.20
N ALA A 23 -22.95 -0.66 1.23
CA ALA A 23 -22.23 -1.91 1.01
C ALA A 23 -20.78 -1.69 0.54
N LEU A 24 -20.57 -0.67 -0.31
CA LEU A 24 -19.24 -0.24 -0.74
C LEU A 24 -18.40 0.24 0.45
N LEU A 25 -18.97 1.05 1.35
CA LEU A 25 -18.29 1.54 2.55
C LEU A 25 -17.96 0.43 3.54
N LEU A 26 -18.84 -0.56 3.74
CA LEU A 26 -18.55 -1.74 4.56
C LEU A 26 -17.35 -2.54 4.01
N SER A 27 -17.26 -2.63 2.68
CA SER A 27 -16.11 -3.25 2.02
C SER A 27 -14.84 -2.43 2.21
N CYS A 28 -14.93 -1.10 2.10
CA CYS A 28 -13.81 -0.19 2.38
C CYS A 28 -13.34 -0.28 3.84
N LYS A 29 -14.28 -0.34 4.80
CA LYS A 29 -14.00 -0.55 6.23
C LYS A 29 -13.21 -1.83 6.43
N ARG A 30 -13.66 -2.94 5.85
CA ARG A 30 -12.96 -4.23 5.93
C ARG A 30 -11.53 -4.14 5.39
N ILE A 31 -11.34 -3.48 4.25
CA ILE A 31 -10.02 -3.27 3.64
C ILE A 31 -9.13 -2.39 4.54
N ALA A 32 -9.67 -1.29 5.08
CA ALA A 32 -8.95 -0.39 5.99
C ALA A 32 -8.51 -1.12 7.27
N THR A 33 -9.39 -1.93 7.86
CA THR A 33 -9.07 -2.76 9.03
C THR A 33 -7.97 -3.78 8.73
N ILE A 34 -8.04 -4.49 7.60
CA ILE A 34 -6.99 -5.47 7.21
C ILE A 34 -5.63 -4.79 7.01
N ARG A 35 -5.63 -3.55 6.51
CA ARG A 35 -4.42 -2.76 6.28
C ARG A 35 -3.91 -2.02 7.52
N ALA A 36 -4.67 -2.01 8.61
CA ALA A 36 -4.45 -1.10 9.73
C ALA A 36 -4.36 0.38 9.29
N ASP A 37 -5.14 0.76 8.28
CA ASP A 37 -5.25 2.14 7.80
C ASP A 37 -6.23 2.92 8.68
N VAL A 38 -5.73 3.33 9.84
CA VAL A 38 -6.54 3.97 10.88
C VAL A 38 -7.08 5.33 10.42
N GLU A 39 -6.33 6.05 9.58
CA GLU A 39 -6.69 7.37 9.10
C GLU A 39 -7.90 7.31 8.17
N ASN A 40 -7.91 6.38 7.20
CA ASN A 40 -9.07 6.19 6.33
C ASN A 40 -10.23 5.48 7.03
N LEU A 41 -9.94 4.64 8.03
CA LEU A 41 -10.99 4.00 8.82
C LEU A 41 -11.87 5.04 9.53
N TRP A 42 -11.30 6.14 10.02
CA TRP A 42 -12.04 7.19 10.72
C TRP A 42 -13.17 7.79 9.87
N TRP A 43 -12.86 8.34 8.70
CA TRP A 43 -13.91 8.94 7.87
C TRP A 43 -14.92 7.90 7.39
N ILE A 44 -14.52 6.65 7.17
CA ILE A 44 -15.45 5.56 6.83
C ILE A 44 -16.43 5.32 7.98
N GLU A 45 -15.98 5.33 9.25
CA GLU A 45 -16.88 5.20 10.40
C GLU A 45 -17.84 6.39 10.51
N TYR A 46 -17.40 7.60 10.18
CA TYR A 46 -18.27 8.79 10.13
C TYR A 46 -19.41 8.64 9.11
N GLU A 47 -19.16 7.97 7.98
CA GLU A 47 -20.19 7.74 6.96
C GLU A 47 -21.16 6.60 7.35
N LEU A 48 -20.69 5.62 8.13
CA LEU A 48 -21.48 4.45 8.53
C LEU A 48 -22.40 4.71 9.73
N HIS A 49 -22.21 5.81 10.46
CA HIS A 49 -22.96 6.13 11.67
C HIS A 49 -23.72 7.45 11.56
N ASP A 50 -24.68 7.63 12.46
CA ASP A 50 -25.45 8.87 12.57
C ASP A 50 -24.59 9.99 13.20
N GLY A 51 -25.01 11.23 12.99
CA GLY A 51 -24.23 12.41 13.37
C GLY A 51 -24.05 12.61 14.89
N ASP A 52 -24.89 12.00 15.70
CA ASP A 52 -24.89 12.11 17.16
C ASP A 52 -23.71 11.38 17.83
N VAL A 53 -23.18 10.33 17.19
CA VAL A 53 -22.08 9.50 17.72
C VAL A 53 -20.70 9.86 17.16
N LEU A 54 -20.58 10.91 16.33
CA LEU A 54 -19.30 11.27 15.68
C LEU A 54 -18.17 11.57 16.66
N LYS A 55 -18.48 12.18 17.81
CA LYS A 55 -17.49 12.45 18.87
C LYS A 55 -17.00 11.17 19.52
N ASP A 56 -17.89 10.22 19.76
CA ASP A 56 -17.53 8.92 20.34
C ASP A 56 -16.66 8.11 19.39
N ILE A 57 -16.94 8.20 18.08
CA ILE A 57 -16.11 7.60 17.03
C ILE A 57 -14.73 8.26 17.00
N ALA A 58 -14.65 9.60 17.02
CA ALA A 58 -13.37 10.31 17.07
C ALA A 58 -12.51 9.86 18.27
N ASN A 59 -13.13 9.73 19.45
CA ASN A 59 -12.44 9.29 20.67
C ASN A 59 -11.84 7.88 20.56
N GLN A 60 -12.40 7.00 19.73
CA GLN A 60 -11.83 5.66 19.50
C GLN A 60 -10.47 5.72 18.78
N PHE A 61 -10.25 6.74 17.96
CA PHE A 61 -9.02 6.93 17.19
C PHE A 61 -7.95 7.76 17.90
N MET A 62 -8.29 8.39 19.03
CA MET A 62 -7.39 9.30 19.76
C MET A 62 -6.04 8.68 20.10
N TRP A 63 -6.02 7.40 20.47
CA TRP A 63 -4.79 6.68 20.84
C TRP A 63 -3.87 6.33 19.66
N SER A 64 -4.36 6.48 18.42
CA SER A 64 -3.62 6.12 17.21
C SER A 64 -2.81 7.29 16.62
N PHE A 65 -2.96 8.51 17.15
CA PHE A 65 -2.32 9.70 16.61
C PHE A 65 -1.73 10.57 17.71
N ASP A 66 -0.70 11.34 17.36
CA ASP A 66 -0.23 12.44 18.20
C ASP A 66 -1.33 13.50 18.33
N LYS A 67 -1.44 14.15 19.50
CA LYS A 67 -2.49 15.15 19.78
C LYS A 67 -2.67 16.20 18.68
N LYS A 68 -1.56 16.75 18.17
CA LYS A 68 -1.60 17.74 17.09
C LYS A 68 -2.21 17.17 15.79
N LYS A 69 -1.79 15.97 15.40
CA LYS A 69 -2.31 15.29 14.20
C LYS A 69 -3.78 14.91 14.38
N PHE A 70 -4.17 14.50 15.58
CA PHE A 70 -5.56 14.22 15.92
C PHE A 70 -6.46 15.46 15.75
N ASP A 71 -6.07 16.60 16.34
CA ASP A 71 -6.85 17.85 16.26
C ASP A 71 -7.01 18.32 14.79
N GLU A 72 -5.96 18.16 13.97
CA GLU A 72 -5.97 18.46 12.54
C GLU A 72 -6.94 17.54 11.76
N LEU A 73 -6.89 16.23 12.02
CA LEU A 73 -7.76 15.24 11.35
C LEU A 73 -9.22 15.36 11.78
N GLU A 74 -9.49 15.59 13.07
CA GLU A 74 -10.85 15.81 13.57
C GLU A 74 -11.48 17.01 12.85
N THR A 75 -10.77 18.14 12.83
CA THR A 75 -11.22 19.36 12.14
C THR A 75 -11.48 19.10 10.66
N LEU A 76 -10.58 18.38 9.99
CA LEU A 76 -10.70 18.04 8.57
C LEU A 76 -11.93 17.18 8.30
N TYR A 77 -12.09 16.06 8.99
CA TYR A 77 -13.16 15.10 8.72
C TYR A 77 -14.53 15.61 9.16
N THR A 78 -14.62 16.33 10.28
CA THR A 78 -15.89 16.99 10.66
C THR A 78 -16.29 18.03 9.63
N LYS A 79 -15.34 18.82 9.10
CA LYS A 79 -15.62 19.80 8.05
C LYS A 79 -16.08 19.15 6.75
N ILE A 80 -15.35 18.14 6.26
CA ILE A 80 -15.72 17.38 5.06
C ILE A 80 -17.15 16.82 5.21
N TRP A 81 -17.42 16.15 6.33
CA TRP A 81 -18.72 15.55 6.58
C TRP A 81 -19.85 16.60 6.63
N THR A 82 -19.61 17.75 7.25
CA THR A 82 -20.61 18.83 7.36
C THR A 82 -20.88 19.50 6.01
N ASP A 83 -19.81 19.87 5.29
CA ASP A 83 -19.89 20.64 4.04
C ASP A 83 -20.51 19.80 2.90
N GLU A 84 -20.24 18.50 2.88
CA GLU A 84 -20.71 17.65 1.79
C GLU A 84 -22.15 17.18 1.92
N ARG A 85 -22.72 17.27 3.13
CA ARG A 85 -24.07 16.76 3.49
C ARG A 85 -25.11 17.86 3.65
N GLN A 86 -24.84 19.05 3.11
CA GLN A 86 -25.78 20.17 3.13
C GLN A 86 -26.94 19.91 2.16
N ILE A 87 -28.16 19.97 2.68
CA ILE A 87 -29.42 19.89 1.93
C ILE A 87 -30.34 21.05 2.27
N ASN A 88 -31.22 21.39 1.36
CA ASN A 88 -32.26 22.37 1.60
C ASN A 88 -33.54 21.66 2.03
N GLN A 89 -34.17 22.16 3.09
CA GLN A 89 -35.46 21.65 3.54
C GLN A 89 -36.57 22.51 2.97
N TYR A 90 -37.44 21.90 2.16
CA TYR A 90 -38.61 22.55 1.57
C TYR A 90 -39.89 22.12 2.28
N GLU A 91 -40.85 23.02 2.35
CA GLU A 91 -42.22 22.75 2.79
C GLU A 91 -42.95 21.95 1.69
N VAL A 92 -43.47 20.78 2.07
CA VAL A 92 -44.06 19.84 1.11
C VAL A 92 -45.34 20.38 0.46
N SER A 93 -46.07 21.26 1.14
CA SER A 93 -47.39 21.78 0.71
C SER A 93 -47.29 22.91 -0.32
N ASN A 94 -46.22 23.71 -0.33
CA ASN A 94 -46.11 24.90 -1.18
C ASN A 94 -44.72 25.09 -1.82
N GLY A 95 -43.77 24.19 -1.54
CA GLY A 95 -42.41 24.24 -2.08
C GLY A 95 -41.53 25.37 -1.53
N LYS A 96 -41.94 26.08 -0.48
CA LYS A 96 -41.12 27.13 0.13
C LYS A 96 -39.95 26.55 0.91
N LEU A 97 -38.79 27.18 0.78
CA LEU A 97 -37.61 26.85 1.59
C LEU A 97 -37.89 27.15 3.07
N ILE A 98 -37.73 26.14 3.93
CA ILE A 98 -37.84 26.23 5.38
C ILE A 98 -36.45 26.46 6.00
N ILE A 99 -35.49 25.60 5.64
CA ILE A 99 -34.13 25.63 6.19
C ILE A 99 -33.15 25.50 5.03
N LYS A 100 -32.19 26.41 4.98
CA LYS A 100 -31.09 26.37 4.04
C LYS A 100 -29.87 25.71 4.68
N ASP A 101 -29.10 24.95 3.90
CA ASP A 101 -27.80 24.40 4.30
C ASP A 101 -27.88 23.50 5.55
N ASN A 102 -28.96 22.72 5.68
CA ASN A 102 -29.14 21.78 6.78
C ASN A 102 -28.28 20.53 6.58
N THR A 103 -27.55 20.10 7.60
CA THR A 103 -26.71 18.89 7.50
C THR A 103 -27.54 17.62 7.65
N LEU A 104 -27.45 16.73 6.66
CA LEU A 104 -28.10 15.43 6.69
C LEU A 104 -27.32 14.46 7.60
N ALA A 105 -27.70 14.43 8.88
CA ALA A 105 -26.99 13.70 9.94
C ALA A 105 -27.36 12.21 10.09
N PHE A 106 -27.67 11.52 8.98
CA PHE A 106 -27.94 10.08 8.98
C PHE A 106 -26.75 9.29 8.44
N SER A 107 -26.54 8.07 8.92
CA SER A 107 -25.67 7.08 8.28
C SER A 107 -26.02 6.94 6.79
N VAL A 108 -25.05 6.57 5.95
CA VAL A 108 -25.28 6.38 4.51
C VAL A 108 -26.42 5.40 4.22
N GLY A 109 -26.54 4.32 5.02
CA GLY A 109 -27.67 3.41 4.92
C GLY A 109 -29.02 4.07 5.27
N GLY A 110 -29.03 4.99 6.24
CA GLY A 110 -30.19 5.83 6.54
C GLY A 110 -30.55 6.79 5.41
N ILE A 111 -29.56 7.39 4.74
CA ILE A 111 -29.75 8.25 3.57
C ILE A 111 -30.37 7.46 2.39
N GLU A 112 -29.84 6.27 2.11
CA GLU A 112 -30.39 5.37 1.09
C GLU A 112 -31.84 4.95 1.41
N SER A 113 -32.12 4.63 2.67
CA SER A 113 -33.47 4.29 3.14
C SER A 113 -34.45 5.46 2.99
N ARG A 114 -33.98 6.68 3.28
CA ARG A 114 -34.74 7.92 3.07
C ARG A 114 -35.05 8.15 1.59
N LYS A 115 -34.05 7.99 0.70
CA LYS A 115 -34.26 8.05 -0.76
C LYS A 115 -35.33 7.07 -1.20
N HIS A 116 -35.26 5.82 -0.73
CA HIS A 116 -36.24 4.79 -1.07
C HIS A 116 -37.65 5.16 -0.60
N SER A 117 -37.77 5.69 0.62
CA SER A 117 -39.05 6.15 1.19
C SER A 117 -39.66 7.31 0.39
N LEU A 118 -38.85 8.25 -0.07
CA LEU A 118 -39.29 9.35 -0.94
C LEU A 118 -39.78 8.83 -2.31
N ALA A 119 -39.08 7.86 -2.89
CA ALA A 119 -39.48 7.23 -4.14
C ALA A 119 -40.83 6.51 -4.04
N ILE A 120 -41.08 5.78 -2.94
CA ILE A 120 -42.38 5.15 -2.66
C ILE A 120 -43.47 6.22 -2.54
N LYS A 121 -43.18 7.32 -1.84
CA LYS A 121 -44.13 8.43 -1.69
C LYS A 121 -44.49 9.04 -3.04
N ILE A 122 -43.52 9.27 -3.93
CA ILE A 122 -43.76 9.76 -5.29
C ILE A 122 -44.64 8.79 -6.09
N ALA A 123 -44.39 7.48 -5.98
CA ALA A 123 -45.17 6.46 -6.68
C ALA A 123 -46.63 6.38 -6.21
N SER A 124 -46.92 6.77 -4.97
CA SER A 124 -48.28 6.82 -4.42
C SER A 124 -49.10 8.04 -4.83
N LEU A 125 -48.47 9.08 -5.41
CA LEU A 125 -49.17 10.29 -5.88
C LEU A 125 -49.94 10.03 -7.17
N SER A 126 -51.12 10.65 -7.32
CA SER A 126 -51.94 10.49 -8.51
C SER A 126 -51.20 10.93 -9.77
N LYS A 127 -51.38 10.18 -10.87
CA LYS A 127 -50.92 10.62 -12.20
C LYS A 127 -52.08 11.38 -12.85
N ALA A 128 -51.77 12.51 -13.47
CA ALA A 128 -52.78 13.31 -14.17
C ALA A 128 -53.56 12.41 -15.14
N SER A 129 -54.88 12.40 -14.98
CA SER A 129 -55.79 11.63 -15.83
C SER A 129 -56.26 12.50 -17.00
N ASP A 130 -56.41 11.90 -18.20
CA ASP A 130 -56.90 12.64 -19.39
C ASP A 130 -58.38 13.07 -19.27
N ASP A 131 -59.12 12.51 -18.30
CA ASP A 131 -60.52 12.84 -18.03
C ASP A 131 -60.64 14.04 -17.08
N LYS A 132 -60.85 15.22 -17.69
CA LYS A 132 -60.96 16.52 -17.04
C LYS A 132 -62.21 16.64 -16.16
N ILE A 133 -62.10 16.30 -14.88
CA ILE A 133 -63.06 16.68 -13.84
C ILE A 133 -62.49 17.90 -13.07
N PRO A 134 -63.28 18.95 -12.76
CA PRO A 134 -62.76 20.14 -12.08
C PRO A 134 -62.10 19.88 -10.71
N GLU A 135 -62.59 18.90 -9.96
CA GLU A 135 -62.05 18.52 -8.64
C GLU A 135 -60.74 17.71 -8.73
N THR A 136 -60.53 16.96 -9.83
CA THR A 136 -59.25 16.27 -10.06
C THR A 136 -58.15 17.27 -10.38
N ASN A 137 -58.44 18.37 -11.08
CA ASN A 137 -57.43 19.39 -11.45
C ASN A 137 -56.72 20.04 -10.24
N HIS A 138 -57.43 20.32 -9.14
CA HIS A 138 -56.82 20.90 -7.92
C HIS A 138 -55.93 19.90 -7.18
N THR A 139 -56.36 18.63 -7.14
CA THR A 139 -55.64 17.53 -6.50
C THR A 139 -54.40 17.14 -7.31
N GLU A 140 -54.53 17.06 -8.64
CA GLU A 140 -53.44 16.79 -9.57
C GLU A 140 -52.37 17.90 -9.57
N ASN A 141 -52.77 19.17 -9.47
CA ASN A 141 -51.82 20.29 -9.35
C ASN A 141 -51.05 20.25 -8.02
N ASN A 142 -51.71 19.90 -6.91
CA ASN A 142 -51.07 19.75 -5.61
C ASN A 142 -50.10 18.54 -5.61
N ASP A 143 -50.52 17.41 -6.16
CA ASP A 143 -49.68 16.21 -6.30
C ASP A 143 -48.47 16.45 -7.21
N ALA A 144 -48.62 17.25 -8.27
CA ALA A 144 -47.51 17.67 -9.12
C ALA A 144 -46.49 18.55 -8.37
N GLN A 145 -46.95 19.48 -7.53
CA GLN A 145 -46.09 20.31 -6.69
C GLN A 145 -45.34 19.45 -5.65
N VAL A 146 -46.05 18.57 -4.94
CA VAL A 146 -45.46 17.62 -4.00
C VAL A 146 -44.41 16.76 -4.69
N ARG A 147 -44.70 16.24 -5.89
CA ARG A 147 -43.75 15.44 -6.68
C ARG A 147 -42.47 16.21 -7.00
N ASN A 148 -42.56 17.47 -7.39
CA ASN A 148 -41.38 18.31 -7.67
C ASN A 148 -40.51 18.52 -6.43
N VAL A 149 -41.11 18.80 -5.27
CA VAL A 149 -40.37 18.96 -4.00
C VAL A 149 -39.65 17.67 -3.60
N LEU A 150 -40.33 16.52 -3.74
CA LEU A 150 -39.74 15.23 -3.42
C LEU A 150 -38.62 14.86 -4.41
N ASN A 151 -38.78 15.16 -5.70
CA ASN A 151 -37.73 14.95 -6.72
C ASN A 151 -36.48 15.79 -6.41
N ASN A 152 -36.63 17.09 -6.10
CA ASN A 152 -35.51 17.93 -5.71
C ASN A 152 -34.76 17.37 -4.48
N SER A 153 -35.52 16.83 -3.51
CA SER A 153 -34.94 16.20 -2.33
C SER A 153 -34.15 14.92 -2.67
N ILE A 154 -34.63 14.14 -3.65
CA ILE A 154 -33.91 12.96 -4.17
C ILE A 154 -32.64 13.37 -4.90
N GLU A 155 -32.68 14.41 -5.72
CA GLU A 155 -31.50 14.92 -6.44
C GLU A 155 -30.41 15.42 -5.49
N GLU A 156 -30.77 16.14 -4.42
CA GLU A 156 -29.84 16.56 -3.38
C GLU A 156 -29.21 15.34 -2.66
N ILE A 157 -30.02 14.33 -2.32
CA ILE A 157 -29.53 13.08 -1.73
C ILE A 157 -28.60 12.34 -2.70
N ASP A 158 -28.92 12.29 -3.99
CA ASP A 158 -28.08 11.65 -5.00
C ASP A 158 -26.74 12.35 -5.19
N CYS A 159 -26.71 13.69 -5.07
CA CYS A 159 -25.45 14.43 -5.04
C CYS A 159 -24.56 14.00 -3.86
N ILE A 160 -25.14 13.84 -2.66
CA ILE A 160 -24.41 13.41 -1.46
C ILE A 160 -23.89 11.98 -1.65
N LEU A 161 -24.76 11.05 -2.04
CA LEU A 161 -24.39 9.64 -2.25
C LEU A 161 -23.30 9.50 -3.31
N ASN A 162 -23.36 10.27 -4.40
CA ASN A 162 -22.33 10.24 -5.44
C ASN A 162 -20.97 10.78 -4.97
N ARG A 163 -20.94 11.82 -4.11
CA ARG A 163 -19.68 12.32 -3.52
C ARG A 163 -19.03 11.26 -2.64
N ILE A 164 -19.80 10.65 -1.73
CA ILE A 164 -19.33 9.60 -0.83
C ILE A 164 -18.86 8.37 -1.62
N LYS A 165 -19.64 7.97 -2.65
CA LYS A 165 -19.28 6.88 -3.56
C LYS A 165 -17.96 7.16 -4.28
N THR A 166 -17.77 8.38 -4.79
CA THR A 166 -16.53 8.79 -5.46
C THR A 166 -15.34 8.67 -4.51
N ARG A 167 -15.43 9.19 -3.28
CA ARG A 167 -14.37 9.05 -2.27
C ARG A 167 -14.04 7.59 -1.96
N ALA A 168 -15.05 6.74 -1.82
CA ALA A 168 -14.85 5.32 -1.56
C ALA A 168 -14.13 4.62 -2.75
N ILE A 169 -14.49 4.96 -3.98
CA ILE A 169 -13.81 4.45 -5.19
C ILE A 169 -12.38 4.97 -5.26
N ASP A 170 -12.13 6.25 -5.00
CA ASP A 170 -10.78 6.84 -5.01
C ASP A 170 -9.88 6.17 -3.98
N TYR A 171 -10.40 5.89 -2.78
CA TYR A 171 -9.71 5.10 -1.76
C TYR A 171 -9.33 3.70 -2.26
N LEU A 172 -10.26 2.99 -2.91
CA LEU A 172 -10.00 1.65 -3.46
C LEU A 172 -8.95 1.68 -4.58
N ILE A 173 -9.01 2.66 -5.47
CA ILE A 173 -8.05 2.85 -6.56
C ILE A 173 -6.65 3.15 -6.00
N ALA A 174 -6.54 4.07 -5.04
CA ALA A 174 -5.27 4.39 -4.39
C ALA A 174 -4.64 3.13 -3.77
N ASN A 175 -5.44 2.33 -3.08
CA ASN A 175 -5.02 1.06 -2.50
C ASN A 175 -4.61 0.01 -3.55
N GLU A 176 -5.35 -0.12 -4.65
CA GLU A 176 -4.98 -1.01 -5.75
C GLU A 176 -3.62 -0.60 -6.34
N VAL A 177 -3.44 0.70 -6.62
CA VAL A 177 -2.19 1.24 -7.18
C VAL A 177 -1.01 0.99 -6.24
N GLU A 178 -1.17 1.24 -4.94
CA GLU A 178 -0.13 0.95 -3.95
C GLU A 178 0.24 -0.52 -3.90
N LEU A 179 -0.75 -1.42 -3.88
CA LEU A 179 -0.51 -2.86 -3.86
C LEU A 179 0.15 -3.33 -5.15
N MET A 180 -0.26 -2.80 -6.31
CA MET A 180 0.34 -3.10 -7.61
C MET A 180 1.79 -2.60 -7.70
N ARG A 181 2.08 -1.39 -7.21
CA ARG A 181 3.44 -0.84 -7.12
C ARG A 181 4.32 -1.68 -6.21
N GLY A 182 3.84 -1.99 -5.00
CA GLY A 182 4.52 -2.87 -4.05
C GLY A 182 4.78 -4.27 -4.63
N ASN A 183 3.86 -4.81 -5.42
CA ASN A 183 3.98 -6.12 -6.08
C ASN A 183 4.96 -6.11 -7.25
N SER A 184 5.07 -5.01 -8.02
CA SER A 184 6.00 -4.94 -9.16
C SER A 184 7.49 -4.94 -8.73
N LEU A 185 7.84 -4.18 -7.70
CA LEU A 185 9.21 -4.13 -7.14
C LEU A 185 9.55 -5.41 -6.37
N SER A 186 8.60 -5.94 -5.57
CA SER A 186 8.75 -7.26 -4.91
C SER A 186 8.93 -8.36 -5.93
N ARG A 187 8.20 -8.38 -7.05
CA ARG A 187 8.37 -9.40 -8.09
C ARG A 187 9.75 -9.39 -8.72
N TYR A 188 10.30 -8.23 -9.10
CA TYR A 188 11.64 -8.20 -9.68
C TYR A 188 12.69 -8.74 -8.70
N TYR A 189 12.63 -8.28 -7.45
CA TYR A 189 13.55 -8.73 -6.41
C TYR A 189 13.37 -10.22 -6.09
N GLU A 190 12.14 -10.70 -5.92
CA GLU A 190 11.82 -12.10 -5.64
C GLU A 190 12.19 -13.02 -6.81
N SER A 191 11.91 -12.61 -8.05
CA SER A 191 12.34 -13.33 -9.25
C SER A 191 13.86 -13.40 -9.35
N ASN A 192 14.56 -12.30 -9.08
CA ASN A 192 16.02 -12.28 -9.07
C ASN A 192 16.59 -13.15 -7.94
N LYS A 193 16.03 -13.08 -6.73
CA LYS A 193 16.40 -13.93 -5.59
C LYS A 193 16.21 -15.41 -5.90
N LYS A 194 15.05 -15.80 -6.47
CA LYS A 194 14.79 -17.18 -6.91
C LYS A 194 15.79 -17.63 -7.96
N PHE A 195 16.08 -16.79 -8.96
CA PHE A 195 17.08 -17.05 -9.98
C PHE A 195 18.48 -17.25 -9.40
N VAL A 196 18.93 -16.39 -8.47
CA VAL A 196 20.21 -16.52 -7.77
C VAL A 196 20.27 -17.82 -6.99
N ILE A 197 19.27 -18.11 -6.16
CA ILE A 197 19.23 -19.34 -5.35
C ILE A 197 19.24 -20.57 -6.26
N SER A 198 18.35 -20.65 -7.25
CA SER A 198 18.27 -21.82 -8.12
C SER A 198 19.56 -22.06 -8.90
N THR A 199 20.20 -20.98 -9.39
CA THR A 199 21.42 -21.09 -10.20
C THR A 199 22.61 -21.46 -9.33
N LEU A 200 22.83 -20.79 -8.20
CA LEU A 200 23.94 -21.11 -7.31
C LEU A 200 23.79 -22.50 -6.68
N SER A 201 22.58 -22.88 -6.27
CA SER A 201 22.32 -24.22 -5.73
C SER A 201 22.52 -25.34 -6.76
N SER A 202 22.46 -25.03 -8.06
CA SER A 202 22.80 -26.00 -9.11
C SER A 202 24.31 -26.17 -9.31
N ILE A 203 25.11 -25.18 -8.90
CA ILE A 203 26.57 -25.22 -8.93
C ILE A 203 27.09 -25.91 -7.66
N ASP A 204 26.62 -25.48 -6.49
CA ASP A 204 26.93 -26.09 -5.19
C ASP A 204 25.71 -25.99 -4.25
N GLU A 205 25.27 -27.13 -3.72
CA GLU A 205 24.08 -27.22 -2.85
C GLU A 205 24.26 -26.42 -1.56
N GLN A 206 25.50 -26.21 -1.08
CA GLN A 206 25.80 -25.45 0.13
C GLN A 206 25.33 -23.98 0.04
N PHE A 207 25.22 -23.39 -1.16
CA PHE A 207 24.65 -22.03 -1.31
C PHE A 207 23.20 -21.94 -0.83
N LYS A 208 22.43 -23.03 -0.94
CA LYS A 208 21.03 -23.03 -0.54
C LYS A 208 20.87 -22.81 0.96
N GLU A 209 21.68 -23.52 1.75
CA GLU A 209 21.68 -23.42 3.20
C GLU A 209 22.18 -22.04 3.65
N GLU A 210 23.29 -21.56 3.06
CA GLU A 210 23.88 -20.26 3.42
C GLU A 210 22.94 -19.09 3.13
N LEU A 211 22.27 -19.09 1.98
CA LEU A 211 21.29 -18.06 1.62
C LEU A 211 20.02 -18.15 2.47
N ASN A 212 19.57 -19.36 2.83
CA ASN A 212 18.42 -19.52 3.72
C ASN A 212 18.72 -19.05 5.15
N ASN A 213 19.94 -19.26 5.64
CA ASN A 213 20.36 -18.78 6.96
C ASN A 213 20.30 -17.26 7.05
N ILE A 214 20.65 -16.52 5.98
CA ILE A 214 20.50 -15.06 5.92
C ILE A 214 19.03 -14.66 6.19
N ASP A 215 18.07 -15.33 5.54
CA ASP A 215 16.65 -15.04 5.70
C ASP A 215 16.14 -15.34 7.13
N VAL A 216 16.56 -16.49 7.70
CA VAL A 216 16.19 -16.88 9.06
C VAL A 216 16.70 -15.86 10.08
N HIS A 217 17.94 -15.42 9.94
CA HIS A 217 18.53 -14.43 10.82
C HIS A 217 17.87 -13.06 10.69
N LEU A 218 17.55 -12.62 9.48
CA LEU A 218 16.79 -11.38 9.25
C LEU A 218 15.40 -11.44 9.90
N TYR A 219 14.66 -12.54 9.74
CA TYR A 219 13.30 -12.68 10.28
C TYR A 219 13.23 -12.55 11.80
N SER A 220 14.26 -13.04 12.49
CA SER A 220 14.31 -13.04 13.95
C SER A 220 14.58 -11.66 14.58
N GLY A 221 15.07 -10.68 13.81
CA GLY A 221 15.17 -9.25 14.18
C GLY A 221 16.12 -8.86 15.32
N SER A 222 16.70 -9.81 16.05
CA SER A 222 17.62 -9.48 17.15
C SER A 222 18.95 -8.94 16.62
N ALA A 223 19.56 -7.96 17.30
CA ALA A 223 20.83 -7.37 16.85
C ALA A 223 21.97 -8.39 16.64
N ASN A 224 21.97 -9.48 17.42
CA ASN A 224 22.94 -10.57 17.23
C ASN A 224 22.63 -11.32 15.93
N ASN A 225 21.37 -11.64 15.68
CA ASN A 225 20.97 -12.31 14.44
C ASN A 225 21.20 -11.42 13.22
N LEU A 226 20.96 -10.11 13.30
CA LEU A 226 21.31 -9.18 12.22
C LEU A 226 22.82 -9.18 11.92
N SER A 227 23.66 -9.31 12.96
CA SER A 227 25.11 -9.44 12.79
C SER A 227 25.49 -10.79 12.15
N GLU A 228 24.85 -11.89 12.56
CA GLU A 228 25.02 -13.21 11.93
C GLU A 228 24.57 -13.22 10.46
N ALA A 229 23.49 -12.49 10.12
CA ALA A 229 23.05 -12.32 8.73
C ALA A 229 24.16 -11.67 7.87
N LEU A 230 24.79 -10.60 8.37
CA LEU A 230 25.91 -9.94 7.70
C LEU A 230 27.16 -10.83 7.60
N TRP A 231 27.42 -11.66 8.60
CA TRP A 231 28.49 -12.66 8.53
C TRP A 231 28.21 -13.70 7.43
N ASN A 232 26.97 -14.17 7.31
CA ASN A 232 26.56 -15.08 6.26
C ASN A 232 26.65 -14.43 4.86
N ILE A 233 26.38 -13.13 4.70
CA ILE A 233 26.63 -12.42 3.43
C ILE A 233 28.11 -12.56 3.01
N ARG A 234 29.04 -12.31 3.94
CA ARG A 234 30.47 -12.45 3.68
C ARG A 234 30.83 -13.88 3.30
N LYS A 235 30.26 -14.87 4.02
CA LYS A 235 30.47 -16.29 3.75
C LYS A 235 30.05 -16.65 2.32
N VAL A 236 28.85 -16.23 1.90
CA VAL A 236 28.32 -16.44 0.56
C VAL A 236 29.22 -15.81 -0.51
N LEU A 237 29.70 -14.57 -0.32
CA LEU A 237 30.60 -13.91 -1.28
C LEU A 237 31.94 -14.65 -1.42
N CYS A 238 32.54 -15.09 -0.31
CA CYS A 238 33.77 -15.88 -0.37
C CYS A 238 33.54 -17.26 -1.01
N HIS A 239 32.42 -17.90 -0.70
CA HIS A 239 32.07 -19.18 -1.30
C HIS A 239 31.86 -19.03 -2.82
N TYR A 240 31.18 -17.96 -3.25
CA TYR A 240 31.02 -17.60 -4.66
C TYR A 240 32.37 -17.38 -5.35
N ALA A 241 33.29 -16.64 -4.72
CA ALA A 241 34.65 -16.44 -5.24
C ALA A 241 35.37 -17.77 -5.47
N ASN A 242 35.28 -18.71 -4.52
CA ASN A 242 36.03 -19.95 -4.60
C ASN A 242 35.47 -20.96 -5.62
N VAL A 243 34.14 -20.99 -5.79
CA VAL A 243 33.46 -22.02 -6.60
C VAL A 243 33.16 -21.55 -8.02
N VAL A 244 32.78 -20.28 -8.19
CA VAL A 244 32.30 -19.76 -9.48
C VAL A 244 33.40 -19.01 -10.24
N CYS A 245 34.34 -18.39 -9.54
CA CYS A 245 35.41 -17.63 -10.18
C CYS A 245 36.61 -18.55 -10.49
N PRO A 246 37.16 -18.54 -11.72
CA PRO A 246 38.31 -19.37 -12.07
C PRO A 246 39.53 -19.02 -11.20
N ILE A 247 40.23 -20.03 -10.68
CA ILE A 247 41.44 -19.84 -9.87
C ILE A 247 42.54 -19.30 -10.78
N SER A 248 43.06 -18.12 -10.45
CA SER A 248 44.27 -17.56 -11.07
C SER A 248 45.30 -17.33 -9.98
N ASP A 249 46.50 -17.89 -10.14
CA ASP A 249 47.65 -17.64 -9.26
C ASP A 249 48.12 -16.17 -9.32
N GLU A 250 47.62 -15.40 -10.28
CA GLU A 250 47.87 -13.97 -10.44
C GLU A 250 46.55 -13.19 -10.44
N THR A 251 46.35 -12.32 -9.43
CA THR A 251 45.26 -11.33 -9.43
C THR A 251 45.76 -10.04 -10.07
N ILE A 252 45.09 -9.64 -11.16
CA ILE A 252 45.37 -8.42 -11.91
C ILE A 252 44.27 -7.42 -11.53
N ASP A 253 44.63 -6.23 -11.02
CA ASP A 253 43.63 -5.18 -10.76
C ASP A 253 43.23 -4.43 -12.05
N ALA A 254 42.22 -3.57 -11.98
CA ALA A 254 41.70 -2.79 -13.12
C ALA A 254 42.77 -1.95 -13.88
N ASP A 255 43.88 -1.63 -13.22
CA ASP A 255 45.05 -0.90 -13.73
C ASP A 255 46.20 -1.83 -14.19
N GLY A 256 46.01 -3.15 -14.22
CA GLY A 256 47.01 -4.10 -14.69
C GLY A 256 48.10 -4.46 -13.69
N ARG A 257 47.93 -4.17 -12.39
CA ARG A 257 48.95 -4.39 -11.35
C ARG A 257 48.73 -5.71 -10.59
N LYS A 258 49.83 -6.45 -10.33
CA LYS A 258 49.84 -7.70 -9.55
C LYS A 258 49.77 -7.42 -8.04
N ARG A 259 48.81 -8.00 -7.30
CA ARG A 259 48.72 -7.88 -5.82
C ARG A 259 48.85 -9.23 -5.11
N LYS A 260 49.38 -9.24 -3.86
CA LYS A 260 49.45 -10.42 -2.97
C LYS A 260 48.31 -10.44 -1.94
N ALA A 261 47.80 -11.65 -1.73
CA ALA A 261 46.62 -12.03 -0.95
C ALA A 261 46.72 -11.79 0.57
N LYS A 262 45.80 -10.99 1.15
CA LYS A 262 45.39 -11.07 2.57
C LYS A 262 44.05 -10.35 2.77
N SER A 263 43.04 -11.05 3.31
CA SER A 263 41.64 -10.63 3.57
C SER A 263 40.82 -10.19 2.35
N SER A 264 41.41 -9.36 1.49
CA SER A 264 40.98 -8.99 0.14
C SER A 264 40.99 -10.13 -0.88
N VAL A 265 41.23 -11.38 -0.46
CA VAL A 265 41.41 -12.51 -1.38
C VAL A 265 40.12 -12.81 -2.15
N CYS A 266 38.99 -12.95 -1.43
CA CYS A 266 37.70 -13.22 -2.07
C CYS A 266 37.27 -12.07 -2.99
N LEU A 267 37.35 -10.83 -2.50
CA LEU A 267 36.99 -9.64 -3.28
C LEU A 267 37.86 -9.48 -4.53
N ASN A 268 39.18 -9.56 -4.37
CA ASN A 268 40.11 -9.44 -5.50
C ASN A 268 39.93 -10.59 -6.50
N HIS A 269 39.56 -11.78 -6.03
CA HIS A 269 39.30 -12.93 -6.90
C HIS A 269 38.03 -12.73 -7.72
N ILE A 270 36.95 -12.23 -7.11
CA ILE A 270 35.72 -11.85 -7.83
C ILE A 270 36.03 -10.78 -8.87
N ILE A 271 36.72 -9.70 -8.48
CA ILE A 271 37.05 -8.59 -9.38
C ILE A 271 37.93 -9.08 -10.53
N SER A 272 38.99 -9.85 -10.23
CA SER A 272 39.88 -10.41 -11.25
C SER A 272 39.12 -11.32 -12.23
N ALA A 273 38.17 -12.12 -11.75
CA ALA A 273 37.36 -12.98 -12.59
C ALA A 273 36.39 -12.19 -13.50
N LEU A 274 35.84 -11.09 -13.00
CA LEU A 274 34.98 -10.20 -13.79
C LEU A 274 35.73 -9.62 -14.99
N TYR A 275 36.94 -9.09 -14.78
CA TYR A 275 37.78 -8.54 -15.84
C TYR A 275 38.42 -9.59 -16.77
N GLN A 276 38.44 -10.87 -16.38
CA GLN A 276 38.93 -11.95 -17.24
C GLN A 276 37.89 -12.45 -18.25
N LYS A 277 36.60 -12.38 -17.91
CA LYS A 277 35.51 -12.94 -18.74
C LYS A 277 35.01 -11.99 -19.82
N VAL A 278 35.13 -10.68 -19.64
CA VAL A 278 34.58 -9.69 -20.56
C VAL A 278 35.55 -8.50 -20.67
N ASP A 279 35.83 -8.05 -21.90
CA ASP A 279 36.64 -6.85 -22.16
C ASP A 279 36.06 -5.62 -21.43
N LYS A 280 36.92 -4.66 -21.07
CA LYS A 280 36.56 -3.46 -20.28
C LYS A 280 35.29 -2.77 -20.79
N GLN A 281 34.16 -3.10 -20.16
CA GLN A 281 32.86 -2.47 -20.35
C GLN A 281 32.50 -1.68 -19.08
N ILE A 282 31.84 -0.54 -19.27
CA ILE A 282 31.33 0.32 -18.18
C ILE A 282 30.46 -0.48 -17.18
N SER A 283 29.74 -1.50 -17.67
CA SER A 283 28.93 -2.40 -16.84
C SER A 283 29.75 -3.18 -15.80
N ILE A 284 30.98 -3.56 -16.12
CA ILE A 284 31.89 -4.29 -15.23
C ILE A 284 32.48 -3.34 -14.18
N GLU A 285 32.86 -2.13 -14.59
CA GLU A 285 33.36 -1.10 -13.67
C GLU A 285 32.31 -0.73 -12.61
N LEU A 286 31.04 -0.57 -13.03
CA LEU A 286 29.93 -0.33 -12.12
C LEU A 286 29.69 -1.52 -11.17
N LEU A 287 29.85 -2.75 -11.67
CA LEU A 287 29.70 -3.95 -10.86
C LEU A 287 30.84 -4.10 -9.83
N ASP A 288 32.08 -3.82 -10.23
CA ASP A 288 33.25 -3.78 -9.35
C ASP A 288 33.04 -2.78 -8.20
N ILE A 289 32.63 -1.55 -8.52
CA ILE A 289 32.28 -0.53 -7.51
C ILE A 289 31.23 -1.08 -6.55
N GLY A 290 30.14 -1.66 -7.08
CA GLY A 290 29.04 -2.19 -6.25
C GLY A 290 29.47 -3.33 -5.33
N VAL A 291 30.26 -4.29 -5.83
CA VAL A 291 30.77 -5.41 -5.02
C VAL A 291 31.74 -4.91 -3.95
N THR A 292 32.63 -3.98 -4.31
CA THR A 292 33.59 -3.36 -3.38
C THR A 292 32.87 -2.56 -2.28
N GLU A 293 31.83 -1.80 -2.63
CA GLU A 293 31.01 -1.06 -1.66
C GLU A 293 30.28 -1.99 -0.70
N LEU A 294 29.62 -3.04 -1.21
CA LEU A 294 28.93 -4.03 -0.37
C LEU A 294 29.93 -4.68 0.59
N TRP A 295 31.08 -5.14 0.08
CA TRP A 295 32.11 -5.77 0.88
C TRP A 295 32.58 -4.86 2.03
N ASN A 296 32.92 -3.62 1.70
CA ASN A 296 33.38 -2.64 2.69
C ASN A 296 32.30 -2.31 3.73
N LYS A 297 31.03 -2.25 3.32
CA LYS A 297 29.90 -2.01 4.22
C LYS A 297 29.70 -3.18 5.19
N VAL A 298 29.71 -4.41 4.68
CA VAL A 298 29.59 -5.63 5.50
C VAL A 298 30.75 -5.74 6.49
N GLU A 299 31.99 -5.47 6.08
CA GLU A 299 33.15 -5.49 6.99
C GLU A 299 33.03 -4.44 8.11
N LYS A 300 32.62 -3.21 7.79
CA LYS A 300 32.44 -2.15 8.80
C LYS A 300 31.34 -2.52 9.80
N LEU A 301 30.22 -3.04 9.33
CA LEU A 301 29.09 -3.42 10.19
C LEU A 301 29.41 -4.66 11.04
N ASN A 302 30.06 -5.68 10.47
CA ASN A 302 30.53 -6.85 11.23
C ASN A 302 31.53 -6.46 12.32
N ALA A 303 32.39 -5.46 12.07
CA ALA A 303 33.34 -4.96 13.07
C ALA A 303 32.65 -4.31 14.29
N LEU A 304 31.44 -3.78 14.14
CA LEU A 304 30.64 -3.25 15.26
C LEU A 304 30.16 -4.38 16.18
N GLY A 305 29.78 -5.53 15.61
CA GLY A 305 29.34 -6.71 16.36
C GLY A 305 30.45 -7.37 17.21
N ILE A 306 31.71 -7.30 16.75
CA ILE A 306 32.85 -7.98 17.40
C ILE A 306 33.42 -7.16 18.58
N LYS A 307 33.26 -5.83 18.60
CA LYS A 307 34.02 -4.94 19.50
C LYS A 307 33.33 -4.52 20.79
N GLY A 308 32.19 -5.11 21.17
CA GLY A 308 31.48 -4.70 22.40
C GLY A 308 31.07 -3.22 22.39
N VAL A 309 30.94 -2.64 21.19
CA VAL A 309 30.57 -1.23 20.99
C VAL A 309 29.08 -1.09 21.30
N ARG A 310 28.69 0.00 21.97
CA ARG A 310 27.28 0.29 22.30
C ARG A 310 26.36 0.43 21.06
N THR A 311 26.93 0.50 19.87
CA THR A 311 26.23 0.65 18.59
C THR A 311 25.99 -0.72 17.96
N LYS A 312 24.71 -1.10 17.85
CA LYS A 312 24.26 -2.36 17.25
C LYS A 312 23.89 -2.13 15.79
N VAL A 313 24.01 -3.19 14.97
CA VAL A 313 23.53 -3.20 13.59
C VAL A 313 22.01 -2.99 13.60
N THR A 314 21.54 -2.06 12.79
CA THR A 314 20.11 -1.77 12.63
C THR A 314 19.48 -2.68 11.57
N GLU A 315 18.17 -2.87 11.64
CA GLU A 315 17.41 -3.67 10.67
C GLU A 315 17.54 -3.09 9.25
N ASP A 316 17.46 -1.76 9.11
CA ASP A 316 17.62 -1.08 7.81
C ASP A 316 19.01 -1.31 7.19
N GLU A 317 20.08 -1.28 8.00
CA GLU A 317 21.43 -1.55 7.52
C GLU A 317 21.58 -2.99 7.00
N ALA A 318 21.01 -3.96 7.72
CA ALA A 318 21.03 -5.36 7.34
C ALA A 318 20.22 -5.61 6.06
N PHE A 319 19.00 -5.06 5.97
CA PHE A 319 18.14 -5.17 4.79
C PHE A 319 18.77 -4.56 3.54
N GLN A 320 19.46 -3.41 3.67
CA GLN A 320 20.19 -2.82 2.56
C GLN A 320 21.31 -3.75 2.05
N CYS A 321 22.10 -4.35 2.95
CA CYS A 321 23.19 -5.25 2.56
C CYS A 321 22.68 -6.52 1.87
N VAL A 322 21.59 -7.12 2.39
CA VAL A 322 21.00 -8.32 1.78
C VAL A 322 20.37 -8.00 0.42
N SER A 323 19.71 -6.85 0.30
CA SER A 323 19.14 -6.41 -0.98
C SER A 323 20.23 -6.22 -2.03
N GLN A 324 21.33 -5.55 -1.66
CA GLN A 324 22.49 -5.37 -2.52
C GLN A 324 23.14 -6.71 -2.91
N LEU A 325 23.27 -7.65 -1.97
CA LEU A 325 23.83 -8.97 -2.23
C LEU A 325 23.10 -9.68 -3.38
N TYR A 326 21.77 -9.80 -3.31
CA TYR A 326 21.03 -10.53 -4.34
C TYR A 326 21.08 -9.83 -5.69
N VAL A 327 21.06 -8.50 -5.73
CA VAL A 327 21.20 -7.74 -6.98
C VAL A 327 22.56 -8.00 -7.63
N LEU A 328 23.63 -7.90 -6.85
CA LEU A 328 25.01 -8.09 -7.33
C LEU A 328 25.27 -9.54 -7.74
N LEU A 329 24.84 -10.53 -6.95
CA LEU A 329 24.94 -11.95 -7.32
C LEU A 329 24.19 -12.22 -8.63
N GLY A 330 22.98 -11.67 -8.79
CA GLY A 330 22.20 -11.82 -10.01
C GLY A 330 22.90 -11.25 -11.25
N GLN A 331 23.58 -10.11 -11.10
CA GLN A 331 24.39 -9.51 -12.17
C GLN A 331 25.63 -10.35 -12.48
N MET A 332 26.38 -10.77 -11.45
CA MET A 332 27.58 -11.59 -11.62
C MET A 332 27.25 -12.91 -12.32
N ILE A 333 26.21 -13.63 -11.87
CA ILE A 333 25.78 -14.91 -12.47
C ILE A 333 25.47 -14.76 -13.97
N ARG A 334 24.82 -13.65 -14.38
CA ARG A 334 24.49 -13.39 -15.81
C ARG A 334 25.72 -13.06 -16.67
N ILE A 335 26.85 -12.73 -16.07
CA ILE A 335 28.12 -12.50 -16.77
C ILE A 335 28.90 -13.81 -16.91
N PHE A 336 28.85 -14.66 -15.87
CA PHE A 336 29.63 -15.90 -15.86
C PHE A 336 28.97 -17.07 -16.61
N ASN A 337 27.62 -17.10 -16.68
CA ASN A 337 26.80 -18.04 -17.45
C ASN A 337 26.35 -17.46 -18.79
#